data_AF-A0A176Z7F1-F1
#
_entry.id   AF-A0A176Z7F1-F1
#
_cell.length_a   1.000
_cell.length_b   1.000
_cell.length_c   1.000
_cell.angle_alpha   90.00
_cell.angle_beta   90.00
_cell.angle_gamma   90.00
#
_symmetry.space_group_name_H-M   'P 1'
#
loop_
_entity.id
_entity.type
_entity.pdbx_description
1 polymer ?
#
loop_
_entity_poly.entity_id
_entity_poly.type
_entity_poly.pdbx_seq_one_letter_code
_entity_poly.pdbx_strand_id
1 'polypeptide(L)'
;MTRTFLHSFDPPTASPVTGPTVDLEVSDIEDAGIREVLQTPGAAYGAWSILDALLTPTGAGTPFTFREPLGHAREVKVALSGLFGRFVARAYLERHFNLSIFAHLGSRTIDLDRRSQVKIKRLSRGDLPDWIACASDLSSLTVAEAKGCHDVGGPAKALDRAWAQAGRIDVTARGRKVTVKRIAIVTRRGTATPGPVEAHLSVRDPVDEGEPVDPKEKDVLLIGLLRLHIANLIKPLGHVELAGALRHLTHQPFARRLQRDLERARTLLDAVPVREVEKTSTVGGLVGGIVTRAGPVTDAHVAPADQEALARLNLRPVFVGIERDLVSAAIEAESQVVRNRLADAARPDEFARPDRAGGWIVPLGKERRITGGA
;
A
#
# COMPACT_ATOMS: atom_id res chain seq x y z
N MET A 1 2.36 -17.69 8.94
CA MET A 1 3.45 -18.56 8.43
C MET A 1 4.59 -17.66 8.02
N THR A 2 5.73 -17.79 8.68
CA THR A 2 6.90 -16.95 8.44
C THR A 2 7.79 -17.49 7.32
N ARG A 3 8.21 -16.62 6.40
CA ARG A 3 9.16 -16.93 5.32
C ARG A 3 10.40 -16.07 5.43
N THR A 4 11.54 -16.64 5.07
CA THR A 4 12.85 -15.99 5.18
C THR A 4 13.42 -15.63 3.81
N PHE A 5 14.20 -14.56 3.79
CA PHE A 5 14.96 -14.09 2.64
C PHE A 5 16.39 -13.83 3.07
N LEU A 6 17.37 -14.19 2.24
CA LEU A 6 18.73 -13.66 2.40
C LEU A 6 18.67 -12.15 2.20
N HIS A 7 19.19 -11.41 3.17
CA HIS A 7 19.05 -9.97 3.25
C HIS A 7 20.37 -9.28 2.93
N SER A 8 20.32 -8.29 2.05
CA SER A 8 21.43 -7.37 1.82
C SER A 8 20.92 -5.94 1.84
N PHE A 9 21.71 -5.04 2.43
CA PHE A 9 21.33 -3.65 2.65
C PHE A 9 22.50 -2.72 2.33
N ASP A 10 22.23 -1.65 1.60
CA ASP A 10 23.20 -0.61 1.26
C ASP A 10 22.73 0.77 1.77
N PRO A 11 23.48 1.44 2.68
CA PRO A 11 24.72 0.98 3.31
C PRO A 11 24.47 -0.06 4.42
N PRO A 12 25.32 -1.09 4.61
CA PRO A 12 25.06 -2.17 5.58
C PRO A 12 24.82 -1.71 7.02
N THR A 13 25.44 -0.60 7.42
CA THR A 13 25.32 0.00 8.76
C THR A 13 23.94 0.58 9.05
N ALA A 14 23.12 0.83 8.02
CA ALA A 14 21.77 1.36 8.15
C ALA A 14 20.68 0.28 8.09
N SER A 15 21.06 -1.01 8.08
CA SER A 15 20.09 -2.10 8.01
C SER A 15 19.12 -2.07 9.21
N PRO A 16 17.79 -2.14 8.98
CA PRO A 16 16.80 -2.25 10.03
C PRO A 16 16.64 -3.69 10.56
N VAL A 17 17.44 -4.64 10.04
CA VAL A 17 17.40 -6.06 10.39
C VAL A 17 18.77 -6.49 10.88
N THR A 18 18.79 -7.25 11.98
CA THR A 18 20.00 -7.86 12.53
C THR A 18 20.24 -9.22 11.88
N GLY A 19 21.44 -9.41 11.33
CA GLY A 19 21.86 -10.69 10.75
C GLY A 19 21.65 -10.79 9.24
N PRO A 20 21.90 -11.99 8.65
CA PRO A 20 21.96 -12.17 7.20
C PRO A 20 20.60 -12.45 6.55
N THR A 21 19.51 -12.54 7.33
CA THR A 21 18.17 -12.90 6.85
C THR A 21 17.11 -11.97 7.39
N VAL A 22 16.04 -11.79 6.61
CA VAL A 22 14.82 -11.08 7.03
C VAL A 22 13.61 -12.00 6.92
N ASP A 23 12.71 -11.83 7.88
CA ASP A 23 11.51 -12.64 8.05
C ASP A 23 10.25 -11.80 7.75
N LEU A 24 9.37 -12.35 6.92
CA LEU A 24 8.05 -11.79 6.62
C LEU A 24 6.98 -12.86 6.80
N GLU A 25 5.85 -12.50 7.40
CA GLU A 25 4.67 -13.38 7.40
C GLU A 25 4.04 -13.41 6.02
N VAL A 26 3.60 -14.60 5.57
CA VAL A 26 2.84 -14.73 4.31
C VAL A 26 1.58 -13.87 4.34
N SER A 27 0.91 -13.76 5.49
CA SER A 27 -0.26 -12.88 5.65
C SER A 27 0.07 -11.40 5.43
N ASP A 28 1.23 -10.93 5.88
CA ASP A 28 1.67 -9.55 5.68
C ASP A 28 1.89 -9.28 4.18
N ILE A 29 2.49 -10.24 3.46
CA ILE A 29 2.70 -10.14 2.00
C ILE A 29 1.37 -10.18 1.25
N GLU A 30 0.43 -11.04 1.66
CA GLU A 30 -0.90 -11.13 1.04
C GLU A 30 -1.72 -9.85 1.26
N ASP A 31 -1.70 -9.30 2.47
CA ASP A 31 -2.37 -8.05 2.82
C ASP A 31 -1.78 -6.85 2.06
N ALA A 32 -0.46 -6.77 2.01
CA ALA A 32 0.24 -5.78 1.19
C ALA A 32 -0.13 -5.93 -0.29
N GLY A 33 -0.28 -7.17 -0.77
CA GLY A 33 -0.72 -7.46 -2.14
C GLY A 33 -2.14 -6.99 -2.44
N ILE A 34 -3.08 -7.23 -1.52
CA ILE A 34 -4.46 -6.72 -1.61
C ILE A 34 -4.45 -5.20 -1.74
N ARG A 35 -3.77 -4.49 -0.84
CA ARG A 35 -3.68 -3.02 -0.90
C ARG A 35 -2.98 -2.54 -2.16
N GLU A 36 -1.90 -3.19 -2.57
CA GLU A 36 -1.12 -2.84 -3.77
C GLU A 36 -1.98 -2.85 -5.02
N VAL A 37 -2.74 -3.92 -5.25
CA VAL A 37 -3.55 -4.04 -6.46
C VAL A 37 -4.80 -3.16 -6.39
N LEU A 38 -5.41 -2.97 -5.21
CA LEU A 38 -6.50 -1.98 -5.06
C LEU A 38 -6.00 -0.56 -5.41
N GLN A 39 -4.81 -0.20 -4.95
CA GLN A 39 -4.29 1.15 -5.13
C GLN A 39 -3.58 1.36 -6.48
N THR A 40 -3.31 0.29 -7.23
CA THR A 40 -2.73 0.33 -8.58
C THR A 40 -3.83 0.45 -9.65
N PRO A 41 -3.85 1.53 -10.45
CA PRO A 41 -4.84 1.69 -11.51
C PRO A 41 -4.81 0.53 -12.53
N GLY A 42 -5.96 -0.07 -12.82
CA GLY A 42 -6.13 -1.07 -13.88
C GLY A 42 -5.61 -2.48 -13.54
N ALA A 43 -5.06 -2.69 -12.34
CA ALA A 43 -4.70 -4.01 -11.87
C ALA A 43 -5.97 -4.75 -11.42
N ALA A 44 -6.53 -5.60 -12.28
CA ALA A 44 -7.54 -6.58 -11.89
C ALA A 44 -6.84 -7.91 -11.65
N TYR A 45 -6.37 -8.17 -10.44
CA TYR A 45 -5.87 -9.50 -10.09
C TYR A 45 -6.95 -10.29 -9.37
N GLY A 46 -7.38 -11.35 -10.05
CA GLY A 46 -8.47 -12.24 -9.67
C GLY A 46 -8.10 -13.32 -8.64
N ALA A 47 -7.04 -13.15 -7.85
CA ALA A 47 -6.67 -14.22 -6.91
C ALA A 47 -5.88 -13.77 -5.67
N TRP A 48 -6.61 -13.40 -4.63
CA TRP A 48 -6.06 -13.12 -3.31
C TRP A 48 -5.96 -14.41 -2.50
N SER A 49 -4.92 -14.50 -1.68
CA SER A 49 -4.58 -15.70 -0.92
C SER A 49 -4.18 -16.90 -1.78
N ILE A 50 -3.24 -16.67 -2.69
CA ILE A 50 -2.60 -17.69 -3.54
C ILE A 50 -1.17 -18.02 -3.10
N LEU A 51 -0.51 -17.14 -2.33
CA LEU A 51 0.92 -17.32 -2.06
C LEU A 51 1.21 -18.65 -1.36
N ASP A 52 0.41 -19.02 -0.37
CA ASP A 52 0.58 -20.31 0.31
C ASP A 52 0.47 -21.53 -0.64
N ALA A 53 -0.44 -21.47 -1.62
CA ALA A 53 -0.59 -22.54 -2.61
C ALA A 53 0.60 -22.60 -3.59
N LEU A 54 1.24 -21.46 -3.88
CA LEU A 54 2.36 -21.36 -4.79
C LEU A 54 3.72 -21.66 -4.14
N LEU A 55 3.83 -21.47 -2.82
CA LEU A 55 5.07 -21.67 -2.08
C LEU A 55 5.25 -23.12 -1.64
N THR A 56 6.50 -23.57 -1.52
CA THR A 56 6.80 -24.91 -1.03
C THR A 56 6.23 -25.13 0.38
N PRO A 57 5.56 -26.26 0.65
CA PRO A 57 5.09 -26.57 2.00
C PRO A 57 6.31 -26.82 2.90
N THR A 58 6.56 -25.97 3.87
CA THR A 58 7.70 -26.08 4.80
C THR A 58 7.35 -25.37 6.12
N GLY A 59 8.05 -25.63 7.22
CA GLY A 59 7.76 -25.03 8.54
C GLY A 59 8.00 -23.51 8.61
N ALA A 60 7.72 -22.89 9.77
CA ALA A 60 8.10 -21.50 10.02
C ALA A 60 9.62 -21.30 9.89
N GLY A 61 10.06 -20.15 9.37
CA GLY A 61 11.48 -19.84 9.20
C GLY A 61 12.11 -20.41 7.94
N THR A 62 11.31 -20.76 6.94
CA THR A 62 11.78 -21.39 5.70
C THR A 62 11.87 -20.39 4.53
N PRO A 63 12.77 -20.61 3.56
CA PRO A 63 12.99 -19.65 2.47
C PRO A 63 11.74 -19.42 1.61
N PHE A 64 11.53 -18.18 1.16
CA PHE A 64 10.43 -17.82 0.24
C PHE A 64 10.62 -18.42 -1.16
N THR A 65 10.22 -19.69 -1.30
CA THR A 65 10.50 -20.52 -2.49
C THR A 65 9.20 -20.96 -3.13
N PHE A 66 9.06 -20.69 -4.43
CA PHE A 66 7.93 -21.19 -5.22
C PHE A 66 8.11 -22.68 -5.56
N ARG A 67 7.01 -23.45 -5.53
CA ARG A 67 6.97 -24.86 -5.94
C ARG A 67 7.41 -25.02 -7.39
N GLU A 68 6.88 -24.16 -8.24
CA GLU A 68 7.12 -24.16 -9.68
C GLU A 68 7.52 -22.76 -10.17
N PRO A 69 8.20 -22.65 -11.32
CA PRO A 69 8.41 -21.36 -11.96
C PRO A 69 7.06 -20.66 -12.23
N LEU A 70 7.03 -19.35 -12.04
CA LEU A 70 5.84 -18.50 -12.28
C LEU A 70 5.56 -18.29 -13.78
N GLY A 71 5.35 -19.40 -14.50
CA GLY A 71 5.18 -19.46 -15.95
C GLY A 71 6.46 -19.84 -16.70
N HIS A 72 6.28 -20.32 -17.92
CA HIS A 72 7.38 -20.71 -18.84
C HIS A 72 7.85 -19.53 -19.69
N ALA A 73 6.91 -18.75 -20.22
CA ALA A 73 7.18 -17.57 -21.04
C ALA A 73 7.87 -16.45 -20.25
N ARG A 74 8.78 -15.74 -20.91
CA ARG A 74 9.59 -14.68 -20.29
C ARG A 74 8.70 -13.54 -19.79
N GLU A 75 7.72 -13.15 -20.58
CA GLU A 75 6.79 -12.05 -20.31
C GLU A 75 5.98 -12.34 -19.04
N VAL A 76 5.49 -13.58 -18.91
CA VAL A 76 4.74 -14.04 -17.74
C VAL A 76 5.63 -14.05 -16.50
N LYS A 77 6.87 -14.57 -16.62
CA LYS A 77 7.84 -14.56 -15.51
C LYS A 77 8.14 -13.14 -15.04
N VAL A 78 8.36 -12.20 -15.96
CA VAL A 78 8.65 -10.80 -15.66
C VAL A 78 7.46 -10.13 -14.99
N ALA A 79 6.25 -10.29 -15.54
CA ALA A 79 5.04 -9.69 -14.99
C ALA A 79 4.75 -10.18 -13.56
N LEU A 80 4.74 -11.51 -13.35
CA LEU A 80 4.47 -12.09 -12.04
C LEU A 80 5.62 -11.80 -11.06
N SER A 81 6.89 -11.79 -11.51
CA SER A 81 8.00 -11.40 -10.66
C SER A 81 7.86 -9.96 -10.19
N GLY A 82 7.54 -9.04 -11.10
CA GLY A 82 7.33 -7.63 -10.77
C GLY A 82 6.21 -7.46 -9.76
N LEU A 83 5.07 -8.13 -9.98
CA LEU A 83 3.91 -8.07 -9.10
C LEU A 83 4.23 -8.58 -7.69
N PHE A 84 4.72 -9.82 -7.56
CA PHE A 84 5.05 -10.38 -6.24
C PHE A 84 6.23 -9.65 -5.58
N GLY A 85 7.16 -9.11 -6.36
CA GLY A 85 8.22 -8.25 -5.86
C GLY A 85 7.67 -7.00 -5.19
N ARG A 86 6.63 -6.37 -5.76
CA ARG A 86 5.94 -5.25 -5.11
C ARG A 86 5.22 -5.64 -3.83
N PHE A 87 4.58 -6.82 -3.78
CA PHE A 87 3.89 -7.30 -2.57
C PHE A 87 4.88 -7.50 -1.42
N VAL A 88 6.00 -8.17 -1.69
CA VAL A 88 7.06 -8.41 -0.71
C VAL A 88 7.71 -7.09 -0.29
N ALA A 89 8.03 -6.21 -1.24
CA ALA A 89 8.64 -4.92 -0.94
C ALA A 89 7.73 -4.04 -0.08
N ARG A 90 6.43 -3.98 -0.38
CA ARG A 90 5.47 -3.22 0.41
C ARG A 90 5.33 -3.78 1.82
N ALA A 91 5.21 -5.10 2.00
CA ALA A 91 5.18 -5.72 3.32
C ALA A 91 6.46 -5.44 4.12
N TYR A 92 7.63 -5.47 3.45
CA TYR A 92 8.91 -5.13 4.06
C TYR A 92 8.98 -3.66 4.51
N LEU A 93 8.50 -2.73 3.69
CA LEU A 93 8.42 -1.29 4.03
C LEU A 93 7.45 -1.03 5.20
N GLU A 94 6.29 -1.68 5.20
CA GLU A 94 5.31 -1.58 6.30
C GLU A 94 5.90 -2.11 7.62
N ARG A 95 6.60 -3.24 7.57
CA ARG A 95 7.16 -3.90 8.77
C ARG A 95 8.42 -3.24 9.31
N HIS A 96 9.40 -2.94 8.47
CA HIS A 96 10.74 -2.54 8.89
C HIS A 96 11.01 -1.03 8.78
N PHE A 97 10.21 -0.30 8.00
CA PHE A 97 10.34 1.15 7.83
C PHE A 97 9.17 1.94 8.42
N ASN A 98 8.17 1.23 8.98
CA ASN A 98 6.96 1.83 9.53
C ASN A 98 6.22 2.75 8.53
N LEU A 99 6.32 2.46 7.23
CA LEU A 99 5.58 3.18 6.21
C LEU A 99 4.16 2.62 6.15
N SER A 100 3.14 3.48 6.17
CA SER A 100 1.74 3.01 6.14
C SER A 100 0.90 3.73 5.08
N ILE A 101 1.22 4.99 4.79
CA ILE A 101 0.49 5.79 3.81
C ILE A 101 1.23 5.70 2.47
N PHE A 102 0.67 4.96 1.51
CA PHE A 102 1.22 4.79 0.17
C PHE A 102 0.38 5.49 -0.89
N ALA A 103 1.03 6.17 -1.83
CA ALA A 103 0.41 6.71 -3.03
C ALA A 103 1.19 6.30 -4.29
N HIS A 104 0.47 5.67 -5.24
CA HIS A 104 1.04 5.30 -6.54
C HIS A 104 1.20 6.49 -7.46
N LEU A 105 2.31 6.51 -8.21
CA LEU A 105 2.65 7.58 -9.11
C LEU A 105 2.19 7.26 -10.54
N GLY A 106 1.00 7.73 -10.91
CA GLY A 106 0.41 7.50 -12.25
C GLY A 106 0.51 8.67 -13.24
N SER A 107 0.88 9.86 -12.78
CA SER A 107 0.88 11.09 -13.60
C SER A 107 2.21 11.84 -13.55
N ARG A 108 2.46 12.67 -14.57
CA ARG A 108 3.70 13.45 -14.73
C ARG A 108 3.94 14.45 -13.60
N THR A 109 2.86 14.98 -13.02
CA THR A 109 2.86 15.84 -11.84
C THR A 109 1.71 15.40 -10.95
N ILE A 110 1.96 15.30 -9.65
CA ILE A 110 0.95 15.01 -8.64
C ILE A 110 0.99 16.16 -7.64
N ASP A 111 -0.08 16.95 -7.61
CA ASP A 111 -0.24 17.98 -6.59
C ASP A 111 -0.72 17.32 -5.30
N LEU A 112 0.05 17.51 -4.23
CA LEU A 112 -0.34 17.12 -2.86
C LEU A 112 -1.13 18.26 -2.21
N ASP A 113 -0.73 19.49 -2.50
CA ASP A 113 -1.54 20.69 -2.27
C ASP A 113 -1.12 21.80 -3.23
N ARG A 114 -1.98 22.08 -4.21
CA ARG A 114 -1.70 23.10 -5.23
C ARG A 114 -1.57 24.50 -4.64
N ARG A 115 -2.31 24.81 -3.56
CA ARG A 115 -2.30 26.12 -2.91
C ARG A 115 -0.94 26.44 -2.28
N SER A 116 -0.36 25.49 -1.58
CA SER A 116 0.96 25.59 -0.93
C SER A 116 2.11 25.19 -1.86
N GLN A 117 1.81 24.88 -3.12
CA GLN A 117 2.77 24.46 -4.14
C GLN A 117 3.59 23.24 -3.70
N VAL A 118 2.94 22.29 -3.01
CA VAL A 118 3.52 21.01 -2.62
C VAL A 118 3.16 19.98 -3.68
N LYS A 119 4.16 19.45 -4.39
CA LYS A 119 3.95 18.56 -5.52
C LYS A 119 5.11 17.61 -5.75
N ILE A 120 4.79 16.50 -6.38
CA ILE A 120 5.74 15.53 -6.92
C ILE A 120 6.01 15.89 -8.38
N LYS A 121 7.28 16.14 -8.70
CA LYS A 121 7.73 16.57 -10.02
C LYS A 121 8.57 15.46 -10.65
N ARG A 122 8.20 15.04 -11.86
CA ARG A 122 9.05 14.18 -12.68
C ARG A 122 10.26 14.95 -13.21
N LEU A 123 11.44 14.36 -13.07
CA LEU A 123 12.72 14.91 -13.52
C LEU A 123 13.14 14.41 -14.91
N SER A 124 12.89 13.13 -15.21
CA SER A 124 13.36 12.50 -16.43
C SER A 124 12.32 11.57 -17.05
N ARG A 125 12.54 11.17 -18.32
CA ARG A 125 11.66 10.23 -19.04
C ARG A 125 11.82 8.79 -18.51
N GLY A 126 10.86 7.93 -18.83
CA GLY A 126 10.77 6.54 -18.35
C GLY A 126 9.74 6.35 -17.22
N ASP A 127 9.63 5.11 -16.74
CA ASP A 127 8.71 4.74 -15.67
C ASP A 127 8.96 5.56 -14.40
N LEU A 128 7.89 5.92 -13.70
CA LEU A 128 7.95 6.58 -12.40
C LEU A 128 8.26 5.55 -11.31
N PRO A 129 8.77 5.97 -10.14
CA PRO A 129 8.83 5.10 -8.97
C PRO A 129 7.45 4.52 -8.64
N ASP A 130 7.42 3.31 -8.10
CA ASP A 130 6.17 2.65 -7.72
C ASP A 130 5.36 3.47 -6.70
N TRP A 131 6.03 4.02 -5.68
CA TRP A 131 5.37 4.73 -4.59
C TRP A 131 6.07 6.01 -4.16
N ILE A 132 5.26 6.94 -3.68
CA ILE A 132 5.65 7.80 -2.57
C ILE A 132 4.92 7.30 -1.32
N ALA A 133 5.62 7.25 -0.19
CA ALA A 133 5.12 6.68 1.04
C ALA A 133 5.53 7.53 2.25
N CYS A 134 4.75 7.44 3.30
CA CYS A 134 4.99 8.17 4.54
C CYS A 134 4.67 7.28 5.75
N ALA A 135 5.49 7.42 6.80
CA ALA A 135 5.13 6.91 8.12
C ALA A 135 3.96 7.72 8.69
N SER A 136 3.10 7.10 9.51
CA SER A 136 1.94 7.74 10.13
C SER A 136 2.28 8.95 11.00
N ASP A 137 3.47 8.95 11.60
CA ASP A 137 4.01 10.02 12.43
C ASP A 137 4.72 11.13 11.64
N LEU A 138 4.74 11.05 10.30
CA LEU A 138 5.49 11.95 9.42
C LEU A 138 7.00 12.00 9.65
N SER A 139 7.56 11.02 10.35
CA SER A 139 9.01 10.95 10.59
C SER A 139 9.80 10.79 9.29
N SER A 140 9.20 10.14 8.28
CA SER A 140 9.85 9.87 7.00
C SER A 140 8.91 10.04 5.82
N LEU A 141 9.39 10.81 4.84
CA LEU A 141 8.84 10.85 3.50
C LEU A 141 9.76 10.07 2.58
N THR A 142 9.23 9.06 1.92
CA THR A 142 10.03 8.07 1.20
C THR A 142 9.53 7.89 -0.22
N VAL A 143 10.43 7.99 -1.19
CA VAL A 143 10.20 7.49 -2.55
C VAL A 143 10.68 6.05 -2.59
N ALA A 144 9.80 5.13 -2.99
CA ALA A 144 10.12 3.72 -3.00
C ALA A 144 9.90 3.12 -4.40
N GLU A 145 10.83 2.26 -4.81
CA GLU A 145 10.77 1.47 -6.03
C GLU A 145 11.04 0.01 -5.72
N ALA A 146 10.23 -0.88 -6.28
CA ALA A 146 10.39 -2.32 -6.13
C ALA A 146 10.58 -3.03 -7.47
N LYS A 147 11.49 -4.00 -7.51
CA LYS A 147 11.65 -4.90 -8.65
C LYS A 147 11.61 -6.35 -8.22
N GLY A 148 10.91 -7.15 -9.01
CA GLY A 148 11.08 -8.60 -8.99
C GLY A 148 12.31 -9.02 -9.78
N CYS A 149 13.03 -10.02 -9.28
CA CYS A 149 14.16 -10.63 -9.96
C CYS A 149 14.00 -12.17 -10.02
N HIS A 150 14.39 -12.75 -11.15
CA HIS A 150 14.54 -14.19 -11.33
C HIS A 150 15.88 -14.54 -12.02
N ASP A 151 16.82 -13.59 -12.01
CA ASP A 151 18.11 -13.71 -12.68
C ASP A 151 19.02 -14.66 -11.88
N VAL A 152 19.71 -15.55 -12.59
CA VAL A 152 20.67 -16.48 -11.99
C VAL A 152 21.81 -15.72 -11.34
N GLY A 153 22.29 -14.63 -11.97
CA GLY A 153 23.39 -13.78 -11.49
C GLY A 153 23.06 -12.87 -10.30
N GLY A 154 21.89 -13.00 -9.68
CA GLY A 154 21.52 -12.29 -8.45
C GLY A 154 20.84 -10.93 -8.67
N PRO A 155 20.53 -10.21 -7.57
CA PRO A 155 19.67 -9.02 -7.59
C PRO A 155 20.36 -7.71 -8.00
N ALA A 156 21.70 -7.66 -8.06
CA ALA A 156 22.45 -6.41 -8.21
C ALA A 156 22.02 -5.54 -9.42
N LYS A 157 21.92 -6.14 -10.62
CA LYS A 157 21.49 -5.40 -11.82
C LYS A 157 20.06 -4.87 -11.71
N ALA A 158 19.17 -5.61 -11.04
CA ALA A 158 17.82 -5.14 -10.81
C ALA A 158 17.79 -4.00 -9.78
N LEU A 159 18.69 -4.03 -8.80
CA LEU A 159 18.81 -3.01 -7.76
C LEU A 159 19.31 -1.69 -8.33
N ASP A 160 20.31 -1.74 -9.22
CA ASP A 160 20.80 -0.55 -9.93
C ASP A 160 19.68 0.12 -10.77
N ARG A 161 18.86 -0.70 -11.45
CA ARG A 161 17.72 -0.19 -12.22
C ARG A 161 16.63 0.40 -11.33
N ALA A 162 16.31 -0.27 -10.22
CA ALA A 162 15.36 0.22 -9.23
C ALA A 162 15.82 1.56 -8.65
N TRP A 163 17.10 1.68 -8.30
CA TRP A 163 17.71 2.90 -7.79
C TRP A 163 17.66 4.05 -8.80
N ALA A 164 18.05 3.77 -10.05
CA ALA A 164 17.95 4.76 -11.12
C ALA A 164 16.51 5.24 -11.38
N GLN A 165 15.53 4.36 -11.20
CA GLN A 165 14.11 4.71 -11.33
C GLN A 165 13.60 5.51 -10.13
N ALA A 166 13.97 5.15 -8.90
CA ALA A 166 13.67 5.90 -7.69
C ALA A 166 14.11 7.37 -7.78
N GLY A 167 15.22 7.66 -8.47
CA GLY A 167 15.75 9.02 -8.71
C GLY A 167 15.04 9.85 -9.78
N ARG A 168 13.95 9.39 -10.41
CA ARG A 168 13.28 10.09 -11.53
C ARG A 168 12.27 11.15 -11.11
N ILE A 169 12.07 11.35 -9.82
CA ILE A 169 11.14 12.34 -9.28
C ILE A 169 11.81 13.15 -8.18
N ASP A 170 11.30 14.37 -7.96
CA ASP A 170 11.52 15.13 -6.75
C ASP A 170 10.20 15.44 -6.06
N VAL A 171 10.26 15.57 -4.75
CA VAL A 171 9.22 16.24 -3.99
C VAL A 171 9.62 17.69 -3.81
N THR A 172 8.71 18.60 -4.11
CA THR A 172 8.96 20.04 -4.02
C THR A 172 7.92 20.73 -3.16
N ALA A 173 8.36 21.70 -2.35
CA ALA A 173 7.51 22.62 -1.60
C ALA A 173 7.91 24.05 -1.96
N ARG A 174 6.97 24.85 -2.47
CA ARG A 174 7.23 26.23 -2.94
C ARG A 174 8.40 26.35 -3.92
N GLY A 175 8.55 25.32 -4.78
CA GLY A 175 9.61 25.26 -5.78
C GLY A 175 10.97 24.73 -5.29
N ARG A 176 11.15 24.48 -3.99
CA ARG A 176 12.38 23.95 -3.40
C ARG A 176 12.31 22.42 -3.30
N LYS A 177 13.41 21.71 -3.64
CA LYS A 177 13.51 20.25 -3.44
C LYS A 177 13.63 19.99 -1.94
N VAL A 178 12.73 19.18 -1.40
CA VAL A 178 12.77 18.81 0.01
C VAL A 178 13.48 17.47 0.23
N THR A 179 14.06 17.29 1.41
CA THR A 179 14.69 16.02 1.80
C THR A 179 13.66 14.89 1.78
N VAL A 180 14.00 13.81 1.08
CA VAL A 180 13.23 12.57 1.04
C VAL A 180 14.17 11.39 1.20
N LYS A 181 13.71 10.33 1.86
CA LYS A 181 14.37 9.03 1.75
C LYS A 181 14.08 8.44 0.38
N ARG A 182 15.02 7.68 -0.15
CA ARG A 182 14.81 6.90 -1.36
C ARG A 182 15.20 5.47 -1.09
N ILE A 183 14.26 4.57 -1.37
CA ILE A 183 14.45 3.15 -1.11
C ILE A 183 14.23 2.39 -2.42
N ALA A 184 15.24 1.62 -2.82
CA ALA A 184 15.10 0.63 -3.89
C ALA A 184 15.13 -0.77 -3.27
N ILE A 185 14.12 -1.59 -3.56
CA ILE A 185 14.01 -2.96 -3.07
C ILE A 185 13.96 -3.92 -4.24
N VAL A 186 14.73 -4.99 -4.16
CA VAL A 186 14.67 -6.10 -5.10
C VAL A 186 14.34 -7.38 -4.35
N THR A 187 13.28 -8.03 -4.78
CA THR A 187 12.94 -9.38 -4.34
C THR A 187 13.34 -10.37 -5.42
N ARG A 188 14.35 -11.19 -5.15
CA ARG A 188 14.66 -12.37 -5.96
C ARG A 188 13.94 -13.56 -5.37
N ARG A 189 13.13 -14.22 -6.18
CA ARG A 189 12.39 -15.42 -5.75
C ARG A 189 13.28 -16.67 -5.79
N GLY A 190 13.08 -17.56 -4.82
CA GLY A 190 13.53 -18.95 -4.90
C GLY A 190 12.55 -19.79 -5.72
N THR A 191 13.03 -20.83 -6.40
CA THR A 191 12.21 -21.85 -7.08
C THR A 191 12.76 -23.24 -6.78
N ALA A 192 11.89 -24.18 -6.43
CA ALA A 192 12.31 -25.52 -6.04
C ALA A 192 12.94 -26.31 -7.21
N THR A 193 12.36 -26.24 -8.43
CA THR A 193 12.88 -26.93 -9.62
C THR A 193 12.32 -26.30 -10.92
N PRO A 194 13.10 -26.12 -12.01
CA PRO A 194 14.49 -25.69 -12.05
C PRO A 194 14.60 -24.16 -11.91
N GLY A 195 15.52 -23.69 -11.08
CA GLY A 195 15.85 -22.27 -10.97
C GLY A 195 16.63 -21.96 -9.68
N PRO A 196 16.86 -20.69 -9.34
CA PRO A 196 17.65 -20.34 -8.17
C PRO A 196 16.92 -20.75 -6.90
N VAL A 197 17.61 -21.48 -6.02
CA VAL A 197 17.02 -21.98 -4.76
C VAL A 197 16.84 -20.86 -3.74
N GLU A 198 17.76 -19.90 -3.72
CA GLU A 198 17.80 -18.86 -2.70
C GLU A 198 16.89 -17.67 -3.03
N ALA A 199 16.00 -17.36 -2.09
CA ALA A 199 15.26 -16.12 -2.05
C ALA A 199 16.12 -14.99 -1.48
N HIS A 200 16.17 -13.84 -2.15
CA HIS A 200 16.91 -12.67 -1.69
C HIS A 200 15.98 -11.46 -1.57
N LEU A 201 16.23 -10.61 -0.58
CA LEU A 201 15.65 -9.29 -0.42
C LEU A 201 16.80 -8.29 -0.29
N SER A 202 17.08 -7.57 -1.37
CA SER A 202 18.18 -6.60 -1.46
C SER A 202 17.65 -5.19 -1.44
N VAL A 203 18.22 -4.33 -0.60
CA VAL A 203 17.72 -2.99 -0.34
C VAL A 203 18.84 -1.97 -0.48
N ARG A 204 18.51 -0.81 -1.04
CA ARG A 204 19.35 0.38 -1.04
C ARG A 204 18.54 1.57 -0.52
N ASP A 205 18.96 2.11 0.63
CA ASP A 205 18.33 3.27 1.31
C ASP A 205 19.38 4.32 1.72
N PRO A 206 20.08 4.97 0.78
CA PRO A 206 20.83 6.16 1.12
C PRO A 206 19.88 7.35 1.27
N VAL A 207 20.20 8.28 2.17
CA VAL A 207 19.46 9.53 2.32
C VAL A 207 19.71 10.41 1.08
N ASP A 208 18.64 10.89 0.44
CA ASP A 208 18.73 11.90 -0.63
C ASP A 208 18.56 13.30 -0.02
N GLU A 209 19.68 14.00 0.12
CA GLU A 209 19.71 15.33 0.73
C GLU A 209 18.94 16.37 -0.11
N GLY A 210 18.21 17.21 0.61
CA GLY A 210 17.47 18.34 0.09
C GLY A 210 17.28 19.37 1.20
N GLU A 211 16.35 20.28 1.02
CA GLU A 211 16.01 21.22 2.09
C GLU A 211 15.11 20.56 3.15
N PRO A 212 15.32 20.83 4.44
CA PRO A 212 14.38 20.44 5.47
C PRO A 212 12.98 20.98 5.14
N VAL A 213 11.98 20.12 5.25
CA VAL A 213 10.58 20.52 5.06
C VAL A 213 10.14 21.37 6.28
N ASP A 214 9.55 22.54 6.05
CA ASP A 214 8.94 23.34 7.11
C ASP A 214 7.80 22.54 7.79
N PRO A 215 7.61 22.64 9.13
CA PRO A 215 6.54 21.89 9.81
C PRO A 215 5.14 22.07 9.22
N LYS A 216 4.78 23.27 8.74
CA LYS A 216 3.49 23.51 8.10
C LYS A 216 3.42 22.87 6.73
N GLU A 217 4.52 22.89 5.98
CA GLU A 217 4.62 22.19 4.69
C GLU A 217 4.55 20.67 4.87
N LYS A 218 5.10 20.13 5.96
CA LYS A 218 4.99 18.69 6.31
C LYS A 218 3.55 18.26 6.55
N ASP A 219 2.78 19.05 7.29
CA ASP A 219 1.37 18.75 7.56
C ASP A 219 0.54 18.73 6.26
N VAL A 220 0.74 19.74 5.41
CA VAL A 220 0.09 19.82 4.11
C VAL A 220 0.45 18.63 3.22
N LEU A 221 1.74 18.25 3.23
CA LEU A 221 2.24 17.10 2.49
C LEU A 221 1.59 15.79 2.94
N LEU A 222 1.51 15.55 4.26
CA LEU A 222 0.84 14.38 4.82
C LEU A 222 -0.60 14.29 4.37
N ILE A 223 -1.36 15.37 4.56
CA ILE A 223 -2.78 15.38 4.24
C ILE A 223 -2.98 15.12 2.74
N GLY A 224 -2.16 15.72 1.89
CA GLY A 224 -2.17 15.45 0.46
C GLY A 224 -1.91 13.97 0.13
N LEU A 225 -0.88 13.36 0.73
CA LEU A 225 -0.58 11.94 0.56
C LEU A 225 -1.68 11.03 1.09
N LEU A 226 -2.21 11.33 2.27
CA LEU A 226 -3.29 10.57 2.90
C LEU A 226 -4.55 10.61 2.03
N ARG A 227 -4.93 11.77 1.50
CA ARG A 227 -6.06 11.88 0.56
C ARG A 227 -5.86 11.01 -0.67
N LEU A 228 -4.65 10.99 -1.24
CA LEU A 228 -4.34 10.14 -2.38
C LEU A 228 -4.37 8.66 -2.02
N HIS A 229 -3.82 8.28 -0.86
CA HIS A 229 -3.84 6.92 -0.34
C HIS A 229 -5.28 6.40 -0.19
N ILE A 230 -6.13 7.17 0.51
CA ILE A 230 -7.55 6.87 0.71
C ILE A 230 -8.25 6.78 -0.64
N ALA A 231 -8.08 7.79 -1.51
CA ALA A 231 -8.74 7.83 -2.80
C ALA A 231 -8.31 6.70 -3.75
N ASN A 232 -7.08 6.21 -3.65
CA ASN A 232 -6.63 5.04 -4.40
C ASN A 232 -7.25 3.75 -3.84
N LEU A 233 -7.39 3.65 -2.52
CA LEU A 233 -7.93 2.47 -1.85
C LEU A 233 -9.43 2.28 -2.07
N ILE A 234 -10.23 3.34 -1.89
CA ILE A 234 -11.71 3.24 -1.88
C ILE A 234 -12.33 3.29 -3.28
N LYS A 235 -11.63 3.85 -4.27
CA LYS A 235 -12.11 3.94 -5.66
C LYS A 235 -12.48 2.57 -6.27
N PRO A 236 -11.60 1.54 -6.25
CA PRO A 236 -11.95 0.21 -6.77
C PRO A 236 -13.02 -0.50 -5.93
N LEU A 237 -13.29 -0.03 -4.72
CA LEU A 237 -14.32 -0.58 -3.82
C LEU A 237 -15.70 0.04 -4.06
N GLY A 238 -15.89 0.82 -5.14
CA GLY A 238 -17.17 1.42 -5.52
C GLY A 238 -17.32 2.89 -5.11
N HIS A 239 -16.42 3.45 -4.29
CA HIS A 239 -16.53 4.83 -3.78
C HIS A 239 -15.91 5.87 -4.72
N VAL A 240 -16.27 5.81 -6.00
CA VAL A 240 -15.63 6.59 -7.08
C VAL A 240 -15.79 8.10 -6.87
N GLU A 241 -16.98 8.55 -6.45
CA GLU A 241 -17.26 9.98 -6.28
C GLU A 241 -16.50 10.58 -5.09
N LEU A 242 -16.50 9.88 -3.94
CA LEU A 242 -15.74 10.29 -2.76
C LEU A 242 -14.23 10.29 -3.04
N ALA A 243 -13.72 9.26 -3.71
CA ALA A 243 -12.33 9.23 -4.16
C ALA A 243 -11.98 10.40 -5.10
N GLY A 244 -12.90 10.76 -6.01
CA GLY A 244 -12.76 11.92 -6.89
C GLY A 244 -12.71 13.24 -6.10
N ALA A 245 -13.59 13.41 -5.11
CA ALA A 245 -13.63 14.58 -4.25
C ALA A 245 -12.33 14.75 -3.45
N LEU A 246 -11.81 13.67 -2.84
CA LEU A 246 -10.53 13.67 -2.13
C LEU A 246 -9.35 14.11 -3.02
N ARG A 247 -9.32 13.66 -4.28
CA ARG A 247 -8.32 14.11 -5.26
C ARG A 247 -8.51 15.56 -5.68
N HIS A 248 -9.74 16.05 -5.77
CA HIS A 248 -9.99 17.44 -6.12
C HIS A 248 -9.50 18.39 -5.04
N LEU A 249 -9.60 18.02 -3.76
CA LEU A 249 -9.09 18.82 -2.65
C LEU A 249 -7.58 19.14 -2.77
N THR A 250 -6.77 18.24 -3.34
CA THR A 250 -5.33 18.49 -3.54
C THR A 250 -5.03 19.45 -4.70
N HIS A 251 -6.00 19.64 -5.61
CA HIS A 251 -5.86 20.43 -6.83
C HIS A 251 -6.40 21.85 -6.73
N GLN A 252 -7.03 22.25 -5.61
CA GLN A 252 -7.69 23.55 -5.50
C GLN A 252 -6.70 24.69 -5.22
N PRO A 253 -6.54 25.67 -6.13
CA PRO A 253 -5.65 26.81 -5.89
C PRO A 253 -6.36 27.97 -5.17
N PHE A 254 -7.70 27.99 -5.11
CA PHE A 254 -8.48 29.12 -4.60
C PHE A 254 -9.33 28.73 -3.38
N ALA A 255 -9.30 29.55 -2.33
CA ALA A 255 -10.00 29.29 -1.06
C ALA A 255 -11.52 29.10 -1.23
N ARG A 256 -12.18 29.91 -2.05
CA ARG A 256 -13.64 29.77 -2.29
C ARG A 256 -14.02 28.44 -2.94
N ARG A 257 -13.20 27.95 -3.88
CA ARG A 257 -13.44 26.65 -4.54
C ARG A 257 -13.14 25.49 -3.59
N LEU A 258 -12.10 25.64 -2.75
CA LEU A 258 -11.80 24.67 -1.71
C LEU A 258 -12.99 24.48 -0.75
N GLN A 259 -13.63 25.55 -0.29
CA GLN A 259 -14.80 25.44 0.59
C GLN A 259 -15.94 24.63 -0.03
N ARG A 260 -16.25 24.88 -1.31
CA ARG A 260 -17.26 24.12 -2.05
C ARG A 260 -16.88 22.64 -2.20
N ASP A 261 -15.62 22.34 -2.46
CA ASP A 261 -15.14 20.97 -2.60
C ASP A 261 -15.10 20.24 -1.25
N LEU A 262 -14.83 20.94 -0.14
CA LEU A 262 -14.94 20.41 1.22
C LEU A 262 -16.39 20.02 1.52
N GLU A 263 -17.35 20.93 1.28
CA GLU A 263 -18.78 20.66 1.45
C GLU A 263 -19.22 19.45 0.62
N ARG A 264 -18.80 19.39 -0.66
CA ARG A 264 -19.08 18.23 -1.51
C ARG A 264 -18.48 16.94 -0.95
N ALA A 265 -17.24 16.96 -0.47
CA ALA A 265 -16.59 15.78 0.08
C ALA A 265 -17.29 15.29 1.36
N ARG A 266 -17.74 16.21 2.23
CA ARG A 266 -18.55 15.91 3.43
C ARG A 266 -19.87 15.24 3.05
N THR A 267 -20.64 15.85 2.16
CA THR A 267 -21.92 15.29 1.70
C THR A 267 -21.74 13.90 1.10
N LEU A 268 -20.68 13.69 0.32
CA LEU A 268 -20.38 12.37 -0.23
C LEU A 268 -20.04 11.38 0.89
N LEU A 269 -19.20 11.76 1.86
CA LEU A 269 -18.84 10.90 3.00
C LEU A 269 -20.05 10.53 3.87
N ASP A 270 -20.98 11.47 4.07
CA ASP A 270 -22.22 11.25 4.84
C ASP A 270 -23.19 10.31 4.13
N ALA A 271 -23.15 10.27 2.80
CA ALA A 271 -23.96 9.36 2.00
C ALA A 271 -23.33 7.97 1.84
N VAL A 272 -22.04 7.78 2.20
CA VAL A 272 -21.39 6.47 2.10
C VAL A 272 -21.90 5.53 3.21
N PRO A 273 -22.38 4.32 2.86
CA PRO A 273 -22.76 3.33 3.86
C PRO A 273 -21.58 2.95 4.75
N VAL A 274 -21.75 3.18 6.05
CA VAL A 274 -20.79 2.80 7.07
C VAL A 274 -20.98 1.34 7.41
N ARG A 275 -19.88 0.58 7.40
CA ARG A 275 -19.87 -0.85 7.68
C ARG A 275 -19.24 -1.12 9.03
N GLU A 276 -19.92 -1.94 9.81
CA GLU A 276 -19.38 -2.57 11.01
C GLU A 276 -19.08 -4.02 10.70
N VAL A 277 -18.13 -4.60 11.43
CA VAL A 277 -17.81 -6.02 11.30
C VAL A 277 -18.19 -6.72 12.61
N GLU A 278 -18.98 -7.78 12.51
CA GLU A 278 -19.36 -8.56 13.68
C GLU A 278 -18.12 -9.08 14.41
N LYS A 279 -18.17 -9.01 15.75
CA LYS A 279 -17.12 -9.48 16.67
C LYS A 279 -15.79 -8.72 16.59
N THR A 280 -15.75 -7.52 16.01
CA THR A 280 -14.61 -6.61 16.14
C THR A 280 -15.01 -5.40 16.97
N SER A 281 -14.71 -5.41 18.27
CA SER A 281 -15.07 -4.31 19.19
C SER A 281 -14.23 -3.04 19.02
N THR A 282 -13.13 -3.13 18.25
CA THR A 282 -12.15 -2.05 18.05
C THR A 282 -12.30 -1.31 16.72
N VAL A 283 -13.08 -1.84 15.79
CA VAL A 283 -13.21 -1.31 14.43
C VAL A 283 -14.43 -0.39 14.39
N GLY A 284 -14.19 0.91 14.53
CA GLY A 284 -15.20 1.93 14.27
C GLY A 284 -15.64 1.91 12.80
N GLY A 285 -16.80 2.52 12.52
CA GLY A 285 -17.43 2.49 11.21
C GLY A 285 -16.49 2.68 10.01
N LEU A 286 -16.50 1.73 9.09
CA LEU A 286 -15.59 1.69 7.94
C LEU A 286 -16.27 2.10 6.63
N VAL A 287 -15.54 2.85 5.82
CA VAL A 287 -15.80 3.08 4.40
C VAL A 287 -14.99 2.08 3.59
N GLY A 288 -15.65 1.15 2.91
CA GLY A 288 -14.95 0.05 2.26
C GLY A 288 -15.84 -0.82 1.37
N GLY A 289 -15.32 -1.98 1.01
CA GLY A 289 -16.01 -2.94 0.15
C GLY A 289 -15.46 -4.35 0.32
N ILE A 290 -16.19 -5.32 -0.24
CA ILE A 290 -15.77 -6.73 -0.24
C ILE A 290 -14.84 -6.95 -1.42
N VAL A 291 -13.72 -7.59 -1.16
CA VAL A 291 -12.78 -8.09 -2.16
C VAL A 291 -12.82 -9.60 -2.11
N THR A 292 -13.08 -10.23 -3.25
CA THR A 292 -13.01 -11.68 -3.42
C THR A 292 -11.86 -12.00 -4.33
N ARG A 293 -11.48 -13.29 -4.45
CA ARG A 293 -10.57 -13.74 -5.49
C ARG A 293 -10.91 -13.09 -6.82
N ALA A 294 -12.14 -13.18 -7.33
CA ALA A 294 -12.52 -12.59 -8.62
C ALA A 294 -12.37 -11.04 -8.74
N GLY A 295 -12.08 -10.33 -7.64
CA GLY A 295 -11.91 -8.89 -7.59
C GLY A 295 -12.85 -8.23 -6.57
N PRO A 296 -12.88 -6.89 -6.53
CA PRO A 296 -13.84 -6.13 -5.74
C PRO A 296 -15.27 -6.44 -6.15
N VAL A 297 -16.14 -6.64 -5.16
CA VAL A 297 -17.59 -6.70 -5.34
C VAL A 297 -18.11 -5.28 -5.22
N THR A 298 -18.57 -4.73 -6.34
CA THR A 298 -19.05 -3.35 -6.43
C THR A 298 -20.52 -3.19 -6.01
N ASP A 299 -21.20 -4.30 -5.75
CA ASP A 299 -22.57 -4.25 -5.22
C ASP A 299 -22.54 -3.73 -3.78
N ALA A 300 -23.28 -2.66 -3.54
CA ALA A 300 -23.38 -2.02 -2.24
C ALA A 300 -24.06 -2.93 -1.20
N HIS A 301 -24.83 -3.94 -1.60
CA HIS A 301 -25.56 -4.79 -0.64
C HIS A 301 -25.29 -6.27 -0.87
N VAL A 302 -24.16 -6.74 -0.33
CA VAL A 302 -23.90 -8.18 -0.22
C VAL A 302 -24.53 -8.71 1.06
N ALA A 303 -25.67 -9.40 0.94
CA ALA A 303 -26.36 -9.96 2.10
C ALA A 303 -25.45 -10.95 2.85
N PRO A 304 -25.63 -11.13 4.17
CA PRO A 304 -24.81 -12.08 4.95
C PRO A 304 -24.82 -13.51 4.39
N ALA A 305 -25.94 -13.95 3.80
CA ALA A 305 -26.03 -15.25 3.14
C ALA A 305 -25.13 -15.35 1.89
N ASP A 306 -25.02 -14.26 1.12
CA ASP A 306 -24.15 -14.20 -0.06
C ASP A 306 -22.67 -14.17 0.35
N GLN A 307 -22.33 -13.48 1.45
CA GLN A 307 -20.97 -13.51 2.01
C GLN A 307 -20.55 -14.93 2.38
N GLU A 308 -21.46 -15.72 2.96
CA GLU A 308 -21.21 -17.12 3.25
C GLU A 308 -21.12 -17.99 1.98
N ALA A 309 -21.97 -17.72 0.98
CA ALA A 309 -21.89 -18.40 -0.32
C ALA A 309 -20.54 -18.14 -1.01
N LEU A 310 -20.04 -16.91 -1.02
CA LEU A 310 -18.71 -16.56 -1.54
C LEU A 310 -17.59 -17.34 -0.83
N ALA A 311 -17.67 -17.50 0.49
CA ALA A 311 -16.72 -18.30 1.25
C ALA A 311 -16.79 -19.79 0.86
N ARG A 312 -18.01 -20.34 0.71
CA ARG A 312 -18.24 -21.74 0.28
C ARG A 312 -17.74 -22.02 -1.14
N LEU A 313 -17.81 -21.03 -2.03
CA LEU A 313 -17.27 -21.09 -3.40
C LEU A 313 -15.74 -20.92 -3.45
N ASN A 314 -15.05 -20.95 -2.30
CA ASN A 314 -13.60 -20.79 -2.19
C ASN A 314 -13.09 -19.47 -2.80
N LEU A 315 -13.94 -18.42 -2.80
CA LEU A 315 -13.57 -17.08 -3.26
C LEU A 315 -12.93 -16.23 -2.15
N ARG A 316 -12.87 -16.77 -0.92
CA ARG A 316 -12.20 -16.18 0.27
C ARG A 316 -12.46 -14.67 0.40
N PRO A 317 -13.73 -14.27 0.61
CA PRO A 317 -14.07 -12.86 0.71
C PRO A 317 -13.35 -12.21 1.89
N VAL A 318 -12.79 -11.03 1.66
CA VAL A 318 -12.25 -10.14 2.69
C VAL A 318 -12.94 -8.79 2.57
N PHE A 319 -13.25 -8.16 3.70
CA PHE A 319 -13.61 -6.76 3.71
C PHE A 319 -12.32 -5.92 3.77
N VAL A 320 -12.25 -4.91 2.91
CA VAL A 320 -11.20 -3.89 2.97
C VAL A 320 -11.87 -2.55 3.17
N GLY A 321 -11.46 -1.79 4.18
CA GLY A 321 -12.06 -0.49 4.47
C GLY A 321 -11.12 0.43 5.22
N ILE A 322 -11.52 1.68 5.35
CA ILE A 322 -10.83 2.72 6.10
C ILE A 322 -11.79 3.40 7.05
N GLU A 323 -11.30 3.77 8.23
CA GLU A 323 -12.09 4.45 9.25
C GLU A 323 -12.73 5.72 8.70
N ARG A 324 -14.06 5.83 8.79
CA ARG A 324 -14.81 6.99 8.31
C ARG A 324 -14.28 8.28 8.94
N ASP A 325 -13.95 8.24 10.22
CA ASP A 325 -13.45 9.41 10.92
C ASP A 325 -12.07 9.86 10.42
N LEU A 326 -11.21 8.93 9.99
CA LEU A 326 -9.95 9.28 9.36
C LEU A 326 -10.18 9.95 8.00
N VAL A 327 -11.16 9.46 7.22
CA VAL A 327 -11.57 10.12 5.98
C VAL A 327 -12.08 11.53 6.26
N SER A 328 -12.89 11.70 7.31
CA SER A 328 -13.37 13.02 7.76
C SER A 328 -12.21 13.94 8.12
N ALA A 329 -11.27 13.50 8.96
CA ALA A 329 -10.10 14.30 9.36
C ALA A 329 -9.21 14.65 8.14
N ALA A 330 -9.09 13.74 7.17
CA ALA A 330 -8.39 14.00 5.92
C ALA A 330 -9.12 15.05 5.05
N ILE A 331 -10.47 15.05 5.00
CA ILE A 331 -11.25 16.09 4.33
C ILE A 331 -10.99 17.45 5.01
N GLU A 332 -11.04 17.51 6.34
CA GLU A 332 -10.86 18.76 7.10
C GLU A 332 -9.42 19.28 7.15
N ALA A 333 -8.45 18.46 6.74
CA ALA A 333 -7.02 18.75 6.86
C ALA A 333 -6.55 18.94 8.32
N GLU A 334 -7.16 18.21 9.26
CA GLU A 334 -6.82 18.25 10.68
C GLU A 334 -5.61 17.37 10.99
N SER A 335 -4.40 17.87 10.70
CA SER A 335 -3.15 17.10 10.80
C SER A 335 -2.93 16.44 12.18
N GLN A 336 -3.27 17.13 13.27
CA GLN A 336 -3.11 16.58 14.61
C GLN A 336 -4.14 15.48 14.92
N VAL A 337 -5.39 15.63 14.45
CA VAL A 337 -6.42 14.59 14.62
C VAL A 337 -6.05 13.35 13.83
N VAL A 338 -5.56 13.53 12.59
CA VAL A 338 -5.01 12.45 11.77
C VAL A 338 -3.87 11.74 12.50
N ARG A 339 -2.86 12.48 13.00
CA ARG A 339 -1.73 11.86 13.73
C ARG A 339 -2.18 11.08 14.95
N ASN A 340 -3.06 11.65 15.78
CA ASN A 340 -3.56 10.98 16.97
C ASN A 340 -4.25 9.66 16.61
N ARG A 341 -5.13 9.67 15.60
CA ARG A 341 -5.81 8.46 15.12
C ARG A 341 -4.86 7.41 14.58
N LEU A 342 -3.85 7.82 13.82
CA LEU A 342 -2.86 6.87 13.29
C LEU A 342 -1.89 6.36 14.36
N ALA A 343 -1.67 7.13 15.44
CA ALA A 343 -0.85 6.75 16.59
C ALA A 343 -1.61 5.84 17.56
N ASP A 344 -2.94 5.97 17.63
CA ASP A 344 -3.86 5.05 18.30
C ASP A 344 -3.93 3.74 17.50
N ALA A 345 -2.79 3.07 17.36
CA ALA A 345 -2.67 1.80 16.69
C ALA A 345 -3.54 0.78 17.43
N ALA A 346 -4.74 0.56 16.90
CA ALA A 346 -5.61 -0.49 17.38
C ALA A 346 -4.82 -1.80 17.35
N ARG A 347 -4.81 -2.51 18.48
CA ARG A 347 -4.12 -3.79 18.56
C ARG A 347 -4.74 -4.70 17.51
N PRO A 348 -3.92 -5.37 16.67
CA PRO A 348 -4.45 -6.39 15.77
C PRO A 348 -5.24 -7.38 16.62
N ASP A 349 -6.50 -7.57 16.26
CA ASP A 349 -7.26 -8.71 16.72
C ASP A 349 -6.74 -9.95 15.96
N GLU A 350 -7.08 -11.16 16.40
CA GLU A 350 -6.70 -12.41 15.76
C GLU A 350 -7.09 -12.43 14.26
N PHE A 351 -8.00 -11.55 13.84
CA PHE A 351 -8.59 -11.58 12.50
C PHE A 351 -8.74 -10.24 11.79
N ALA A 352 -8.90 -9.13 12.51
CA ALA A 352 -8.92 -7.80 11.92
C ALA A 352 -7.49 -7.25 11.88
N ARG A 353 -6.98 -7.06 10.66
CA ARG A 353 -5.58 -6.68 10.43
C ARG A 353 -5.50 -5.20 10.02
N PRO A 354 -4.99 -4.30 10.89
CA PRO A 354 -4.85 -2.89 10.55
C PRO A 354 -3.62 -2.66 9.67
N ASP A 355 -3.68 -1.68 8.77
CA ASP A 355 -2.56 -1.28 7.90
C ASP A 355 -1.74 -0.09 8.46
N ARG A 356 -2.07 0.38 9.67
CA ARG A 356 -1.48 1.55 10.35
C ARG A 356 -1.67 2.88 9.59
N ALA A 357 -2.57 2.91 8.62
CA ALA A 357 -3.05 4.08 7.90
C ALA A 357 -4.57 4.25 8.09
N GLY A 358 -5.11 3.69 9.19
CA GLY A 358 -6.56 3.62 9.50
C GLY A 358 -7.36 2.68 8.60
N GLY A 359 -6.67 1.92 7.74
CA GLY A 359 -7.23 0.87 6.92
C GLY A 359 -7.23 -0.48 7.62
N TRP A 360 -8.17 -1.32 7.21
CA TRP A 360 -8.46 -2.61 7.82
C TRP A 360 -8.69 -3.67 6.75
N ILE A 361 -8.14 -4.86 6.96
CA ILE A 361 -8.47 -6.07 6.21
C ILE A 361 -9.09 -7.07 7.18
N VAL A 362 -10.30 -7.53 6.86
CA VAL A 362 -11.05 -8.48 7.70
C VAL A 362 -11.54 -9.66 6.85
N PRO A 363 -11.07 -10.89 7.09
CA PRO A 363 -11.62 -12.07 6.46
C PRO A 363 -13.10 -12.29 6.82
N LEU A 364 -13.93 -12.56 5.82
CA LEU A 364 -15.37 -12.81 5.96
C LEU A 364 -15.69 -14.30 5.86
N GLY A 365 -16.76 -14.74 6.52
CA GLY A 365 -17.19 -16.14 6.49
C GLY A 365 -18.29 -16.46 7.50
N LYS A 366 -18.41 -17.75 7.88
CA LYS A 366 -19.48 -18.22 8.78
C LYS A 366 -19.54 -17.48 10.12
N GLU A 367 -18.40 -17.03 10.63
CA GLU A 367 -18.30 -16.44 11.96
C GLU A 367 -18.22 -14.91 11.97
N ARG A 368 -18.05 -14.28 10.80
CA ARG A 368 -17.91 -12.83 10.63
C ARG A 368 -18.62 -12.35 9.38
N ARG A 369 -19.55 -11.44 9.60
CA ARG A 369 -20.31 -10.78 8.56
C ARG A 369 -20.15 -9.28 8.72
N ILE A 370 -20.27 -8.59 7.60
CA ILE A 370 -20.46 -7.14 7.64
C ILE A 370 -21.89 -6.87 8.08
N THR A 371 -22.04 -6.07 9.13
CA THR A 371 -23.31 -5.53 9.63
C THR A 371 -23.38 -4.03 9.36
N GLY A 372 -24.60 -3.51 9.23
CA GLY A 372 -24.82 -2.10 8.91
C GLY A 372 -24.98 -1.85 7.40
N GLY A 373 -25.94 -1.01 7.06
CA GLY A 373 -26.39 -0.74 5.70
C GLY A 373 -27.87 -0.36 5.70
N ALA A 374 -28.19 0.78 6.31
CA ALA A 374 -29.39 1.55 6.04
C ALA A 374 -28.94 2.96 5.66
#